data_AF-A0AB34K7U4-F1
#
_entry.id   AF-A0AB34K7U4-F1
#
_cell.length_a   1.000
_cell.length_b   1.000
_cell.length_c   1.000
_cell.angle_alpha   90.00
_cell.angle_beta   90.00
_cell.angle_gamma   90.00
#
_symmetry.space_group_name_H-M   'P 1'
#
loop_
_entity.id
_entity.type
_entity.pdbx_description
1 polymer ?
#
loop_
_entity_poly.entity_id
_entity_poly.type
_entity_poly.pdbx_seq_one_letter_code
_entity_poly.pdbx_strand_id
1 'polypeptide(L)'
;MDAYETLVAMAGAIDRQFYFSGVAAMSEEQWPEFPCEDPTATELDDWLRVWNASLRGLDVEAILRGATPPSTLIALSRPTDLTDFVEVTVAAEPDTTKRLRHNAAVKKANRDEANRVESFDAGMLRIKNGFAGQLEKALRRTAPARLRRLKAACAIVGTAGAYDGAAMMTALRALVGARGPTQRQSSAWHEKQWERLRDSRLPDGCIADEYAAKCHELLEVHRPNFTRVRLEASTLTDVLIDFLPECNRIEGRGVRKDLIALGRHDDYEEAVRRCLEIVSDTTDEARVEARMAASVLPAGPARVAAMAAARTMTKSSPTAAAAAVAAAAASATNAARQKAAAAAKKAAAAPEYAAAAAATASKKTRLPDGQYCKFNSCSFPHKEGEPCWSDPDWAGPLPYWVHTSPRHRERIEKRRLEAGKRLGKNKVQKLALAPPPVPGNVVVPAPAAAPPGADADDDPLADG
;
A
#
# COMPACT_ATOMS: atom_id res chain seq x y z
N MET A 1 -5.28 65.38 21.90
CA MET A 1 -5.31 64.00 21.38
C MET A 1 -4.26 63.26 22.17
N ASP A 2 -4.74 62.53 23.17
CA ASP A 2 -3.97 62.13 24.34
C ASP A 2 -3.10 60.92 24.08
N ALA A 3 -1.90 60.94 24.65
CA ALA A 3 -0.94 59.83 24.69
C ALA A 3 -1.57 58.51 25.21
N TYR A 4 -2.71 58.59 25.89
CA TYR A 4 -3.50 57.45 26.36
C TYR A 4 -4.19 56.68 25.21
N GLU A 5 -4.72 57.37 24.19
CA GLU A 5 -5.32 56.69 23.03
C GLU A 5 -4.25 56.02 22.16
N THR A 6 -3.04 56.61 22.10
CA THR A 6 -1.90 56.01 21.37
C THR A 6 -1.34 54.79 22.11
N LEU A 7 -1.28 54.81 23.45
CA LEU A 7 -0.87 53.66 24.26
C LEU A 7 -1.91 52.52 24.24
N VAL A 8 -3.21 52.83 24.23
CA VAL A 8 -4.26 51.81 24.11
C VAL A 8 -4.30 51.24 22.69
N ALA A 9 -4.06 52.05 21.65
CA ALA A 9 -3.93 51.57 20.28
C ALA A 9 -2.65 50.72 20.07
N MET A 10 -1.53 51.07 20.72
CA MET A 10 -0.30 50.27 20.69
C MET A 10 -0.42 48.97 21.49
N ALA A 11 -1.10 48.99 22.65
CA ALA A 11 -1.41 47.78 23.40
C ALA A 11 -2.35 46.84 22.60
N GLY A 12 -3.37 47.39 21.94
CA GLY A 12 -4.26 46.62 21.07
C GLY A 12 -3.61 46.12 19.76
N ALA A 13 -2.57 46.79 19.28
CA ALA A 13 -1.79 46.36 18.11
C ALA A 13 -0.74 45.29 18.44
N ILE A 14 -0.11 45.37 19.62
CA ILE A 14 0.83 44.35 20.11
C ILE A 14 0.10 43.02 20.39
N ASP A 15 -1.15 43.08 20.87
CA ASP A 15 -1.96 41.89 21.17
C ASP A 15 -2.44 41.13 19.91
N ARG A 16 -2.53 41.81 18.75
CA ARG A 16 -2.96 41.17 17.49
C ARG A 16 -1.82 40.55 16.68
N GLN A 17 -0.59 41.01 16.86
CA GLN A 17 0.53 40.60 15.99
C GLN A 17 1.35 39.44 16.59
N PHE A 18 1.34 39.25 17.92
CA PHE A 18 2.06 38.15 18.58
C PHE A 18 1.21 36.87 18.84
N TYR A 19 -0.12 36.96 18.83
CA TYR A 19 -1.00 35.80 19.06
C TYR A 19 -1.34 34.97 17.81
N PHE A 20 -0.80 35.34 16.64
CA PHE A 20 -1.09 34.65 15.38
C PHE A 20 -0.07 33.55 15.00
N SER A 21 1.04 33.37 15.72
CA SER A 21 2.19 32.60 15.19
C SER A 21 2.35 31.16 15.70
N GLY A 22 1.60 30.69 16.71
CA GLY A 22 1.84 29.36 17.30
C GLY A 22 1.45 28.15 16.45
N VAL A 23 0.57 28.34 15.45
CA VAL A 23 0.11 27.24 14.55
C VAL A 23 0.17 27.64 13.07
N ALA A 24 0.18 28.95 12.75
CA ALA A 24 0.24 29.42 11.37
C ALA A 24 1.65 29.39 10.77
N ALA A 25 2.70 29.27 11.60
CA ALA A 25 4.09 29.13 11.17
C ALA A 25 4.58 27.67 11.22
N MET A 26 3.68 26.68 11.18
CA MET A 26 4.08 25.35 10.72
C MET A 26 4.20 25.46 9.20
N SER A 27 5.42 25.72 8.72
CA SER A 27 5.77 25.74 7.30
C SER A 27 5.15 24.54 6.56
N GLU A 28 4.91 24.70 5.26
CA GLU A 28 4.56 23.64 4.30
C GLU A 28 5.65 22.55 4.18
N GLU A 29 6.40 22.26 5.25
CA GLU A 29 7.15 21.03 5.37
C GLU A 29 6.17 19.88 5.33
N GLN A 30 6.17 19.19 4.20
CA GLN A 30 5.28 18.07 3.94
C GLN A 30 5.65 16.92 4.88
N TRP A 31 4.93 16.85 6.00
CA TRP A 31 5.04 15.74 6.95
C TRP A 31 4.92 14.41 6.21
N PRO A 32 5.80 13.43 6.48
CA PRO A 32 5.78 12.18 5.74
C PRO A 32 4.49 11.43 6.06
N GLU A 33 3.88 10.89 5.02
CA GLU A 33 2.66 10.11 5.12
C GLU A 33 2.89 8.83 5.92
N PHE A 34 1.85 8.35 6.60
CA PHE A 34 1.94 7.10 7.36
C PHE A 34 2.13 5.92 6.39
N PRO A 35 2.95 4.91 6.71
CA PRO A 35 3.32 3.88 5.72
C PRO A 35 2.11 3.07 5.21
N CYS A 36 1.31 2.48 6.10
CA CYS A 36 0.08 1.74 5.78
C CYS A 36 -0.77 1.45 7.03
N GLU A 37 -1.90 0.75 6.90
CA GLU A 37 -2.77 0.40 8.05
C GLU A 37 -2.06 -0.40 9.15
N ASP A 38 -1.12 -1.27 8.80
CA ASP A 38 -0.40 -2.15 9.73
C ASP A 38 1.09 -2.20 9.33
N PRO A 39 1.86 -1.13 9.64
CA PRO A 39 3.25 -1.01 9.21
C PRO A 39 4.12 -2.08 9.89
N THR A 40 5.18 -2.49 9.20
CA THR A 40 6.24 -3.29 9.84
C THR A 40 6.94 -2.48 10.93
N ALA A 41 7.62 -3.17 11.85
CA ALA A 41 8.34 -2.50 12.94
C ALA A 41 9.38 -1.50 12.41
N THR A 42 10.09 -1.87 11.34
CA THR A 42 11.11 -1.02 10.70
C THR A 42 10.49 0.19 10.00
N GLU A 43 9.44 0.00 9.18
CA GLU A 43 8.76 1.10 8.51
C GLU A 43 8.17 2.11 9.50
N LEU A 44 7.63 1.61 10.62
CA LEU A 44 7.11 2.45 11.68
C LEU A 44 8.23 3.19 12.42
N ASP A 45 9.36 2.53 12.72
CA ASP A 45 10.51 3.18 13.38
C ASP A 45 11.10 4.29 12.50
N ASP A 46 11.31 4.01 11.21
CA ASP A 46 11.82 5.00 10.25
C ASP A 46 10.86 6.19 10.12
N TRP A 47 9.54 5.93 10.01
CA TRP A 47 8.54 6.99 9.98
C TRP A 47 8.54 7.82 11.27
N LEU A 48 8.59 7.16 12.43
CA LEU A 48 8.66 7.83 13.74
C LEU A 48 9.94 8.63 13.89
N ARG A 49 11.07 8.17 13.36
CA ARG A 49 12.35 8.89 13.39
C ARG A 49 12.24 10.23 12.67
N VAL A 50 11.66 10.25 11.47
CA VAL A 50 11.43 11.50 10.72
C VAL A 50 10.44 12.41 11.43
N TRP A 51 9.31 11.87 11.90
CA TRP A 51 8.33 12.65 12.67
C TRP A 51 8.91 13.25 13.95
N ASN A 52 9.69 12.48 14.70
CA ASN A 52 10.32 12.95 15.93
C ASN A 52 11.37 14.03 15.65
N ALA A 53 12.06 13.98 14.51
CA ALA A 53 12.96 15.05 14.09
C ALA A 53 12.19 16.34 13.79
N SER A 54 11.08 16.26 13.05
CA SER A 54 10.20 17.40 12.75
C SER A 54 9.48 17.98 13.98
N LEU A 55 9.31 17.18 15.04
CA LEU A 55 8.73 17.65 16.30
C LEU A 55 9.70 18.45 17.17
N ARG A 56 11.01 18.38 16.91
CA ARG A 56 12.01 19.02 17.78
C ARG A 56 11.82 20.54 17.81
N GLY A 57 11.72 21.08 19.02
CA GLY A 57 11.57 22.53 19.22
C GLY A 57 10.14 23.06 19.02
N LEU A 58 9.17 22.20 18.71
CA LEU A 58 7.76 22.56 18.72
C LEU A 58 7.15 22.40 20.11
N ASP A 59 6.16 23.23 20.43
CA ASP A 59 5.43 23.17 21.70
C ASP A 59 4.76 21.79 21.94
N VAL A 60 4.41 21.08 20.88
CA VAL A 60 3.86 19.71 20.94
C VAL A 60 4.85 18.72 21.56
N GLU A 61 6.15 18.89 21.34
CA GLU A 61 7.18 18.03 21.94
C GLU A 61 7.20 18.19 23.47
N ALA A 62 7.05 19.42 23.97
CA ALA A 62 6.93 19.67 25.40
C ALA A 62 5.70 18.96 25.98
N ILE A 63 4.54 19.05 25.30
CA ILE A 63 3.31 18.37 25.71
C ILE A 63 3.48 16.85 25.73
N LEU A 64 4.13 16.28 24.72
CA LEU A 64 4.41 14.83 24.64
C LEU A 64 5.32 14.34 25.77
N ARG A 65 6.15 15.22 26.34
CA ARG A 65 6.99 14.93 27.52
C ARG A 65 6.30 15.23 28.84
N GLY A 66 5.04 15.69 28.83
CA GLY A 66 4.32 16.12 30.02
C GLY A 66 4.78 17.47 30.58
N ALA A 67 5.52 18.26 29.81
CA ALA A 67 5.98 19.60 30.18
C ALA A 67 5.04 20.68 29.62
N THR A 68 5.07 21.88 30.23
CA THR A 68 4.35 23.04 29.73
C THR A 68 5.02 23.61 28.47
N PRO A 69 4.23 23.99 27.43
CA PRO A 69 4.76 24.60 26.22
C PRO A 69 5.59 25.86 26.50
N PRO A 70 6.87 25.90 26.11
CA PRO A 70 7.77 26.99 26.47
C PRO A 70 7.50 28.29 25.68
N SER A 71 6.97 28.20 24.46
CA SER A 71 6.88 29.39 23.59
C SER A 71 5.54 30.13 23.68
N THR A 72 4.42 29.41 23.88
CA THR A 72 3.07 30.03 23.86
C THR A 72 2.38 30.11 25.21
N LEU A 73 2.67 29.22 26.15
CA LEU A 73 1.89 29.10 27.40
C LEU A 73 2.70 29.27 28.69
N ILE A 74 4.01 29.48 28.61
CA ILE A 74 4.86 29.62 29.80
C ILE A 74 4.44 30.78 30.70
N ALA A 75 4.04 31.92 30.12
CA ALA A 75 3.57 33.10 30.84
C ALA A 75 2.24 32.83 31.56
N LEU A 76 1.39 31.99 30.97
CA LEU A 76 0.08 31.61 31.51
C LEU A 76 0.16 30.40 32.42
N SER A 77 1.33 29.77 32.62
CA SER A 77 1.45 28.50 33.35
C SER A 77 1.54 28.68 34.88
N ARG A 78 1.93 29.87 35.35
CA ARG A 78 2.16 30.13 36.77
C ARG A 78 0.88 30.65 37.41
N PRO A 79 0.36 30.03 38.48
CA PRO A 79 -0.76 30.58 39.23
C PRO A 79 -0.35 31.86 39.94
N THR A 80 -1.26 32.83 39.98
CA THR A 80 -1.08 34.02 40.80
C THR A 80 -1.50 33.69 42.22
N ASP A 81 -0.65 33.99 43.20
CA ASP A 81 -1.04 33.82 44.60
C ASP A 81 -2.05 34.90 44.99
N LEU A 82 -3.24 34.46 45.42
CA LEU A 82 -4.37 35.31 45.78
C LEU A 82 -4.76 35.15 47.26
N THR A 83 -3.95 34.48 48.09
CA THR A 83 -4.28 34.22 49.50
C THR A 83 -4.59 35.49 50.30
N ASP A 84 -3.94 36.61 49.97
CA ASP A 84 -4.12 37.89 50.67
C ASP A 84 -5.25 38.76 50.08
N PHE A 85 -5.84 38.35 48.95
CA PHE A 85 -6.91 39.07 48.27
C PHE A 85 -8.29 38.60 48.77
N VAL A 86 -8.58 38.90 50.04
CA VAL A 86 -9.89 38.61 50.65
C VAL A 86 -10.77 39.87 50.69
N GLU A 87 -12.06 39.70 50.40
CA GLU A 87 -13.03 40.79 50.52
C GLU A 87 -13.15 41.26 51.98
N VAL A 88 -13.09 42.57 52.18
CA VAL A 88 -13.13 43.19 53.50
C VAL A 88 -14.58 43.53 53.86
N THR A 89 -14.99 43.15 55.07
CA THR A 89 -16.33 43.40 55.60
C THR A 89 -16.44 44.78 56.23
N VAL A 90 -17.67 45.23 56.49
CA VAL A 90 -17.95 46.52 57.16
C VAL A 90 -17.32 46.59 58.56
N ALA A 91 -17.18 45.46 59.25
CA ALA A 91 -16.56 45.38 60.57
C ALA A 91 -15.03 45.59 60.55
N ALA A 92 -14.39 45.28 59.42
CA ALA A 92 -12.94 45.36 59.27
C ALA A 92 -12.46 46.67 58.63
N GLU A 93 -13.26 47.30 57.75
CA GLU A 93 -13.00 48.64 57.22
C GLU A 93 -14.28 49.49 57.22
N PRO A 94 -14.41 50.46 58.15
CA PRO A 94 -15.62 51.27 58.28
C PRO A 94 -15.77 52.29 57.14
N ASP A 95 -14.66 52.75 56.54
CA ASP A 95 -14.68 53.67 55.40
C ASP A 95 -15.23 52.98 54.15
N THR A 96 -16.43 53.41 53.75
CA THR A 96 -17.17 52.80 52.63
C THR A 96 -16.44 52.93 51.30
N THR A 97 -15.75 54.05 51.06
CA THR A 97 -15.08 54.27 49.77
C THR A 97 -13.82 53.40 49.65
N LYS A 98 -13.07 53.24 50.75
CA LYS A 98 -11.89 52.35 50.79
C LYS A 98 -12.29 50.88 50.65
N ARG A 99 -13.32 50.46 51.38
CA ARG A 99 -13.86 49.09 51.29
C ARG A 99 -14.32 48.73 49.88
N LEU A 100 -15.07 49.61 49.22
CA LEU A 100 -15.55 49.37 47.85
C LEU A 100 -14.39 49.28 46.84
N ARG A 101 -13.36 50.11 46.98
CA ARG A 101 -12.17 50.07 46.12
C ARG A 101 -11.38 48.76 46.31
N HIS A 102 -11.19 48.35 47.56
CA HIS A 102 -10.51 47.09 47.88
C HIS A 102 -11.26 45.88 47.33
N ASN A 103 -12.57 45.77 47.60
CA ASN A 103 -13.37 44.64 47.11
C ASN A 103 -13.47 44.62 45.57
N ALA A 104 -13.48 45.79 44.92
CA ALA A 104 -13.40 45.87 43.46
C ALA A 104 -12.04 45.37 42.92
N ALA A 105 -10.93 45.66 43.61
CA ALA A 105 -9.61 45.16 43.26
C ALA A 105 -9.51 43.63 43.42
N VAL A 106 -10.03 43.09 44.53
CA VAL A 106 -10.12 41.63 44.77
C VAL A 106 -10.93 40.94 43.67
N LYS A 107 -12.11 41.46 43.32
CA LYS A 107 -12.94 40.91 42.23
C LYS A 107 -12.28 41.02 40.87
N LYS A 108 -11.43 42.02 40.65
CA LYS A 108 -10.64 42.12 39.41
C LYS A 108 -9.56 41.05 39.39
N ALA A 109 -8.76 40.91 40.45
CA ALA A 109 -7.71 39.89 40.55
C ALA A 109 -8.26 38.46 40.36
N ASN A 110 -9.40 38.14 40.99
CA ASN A 110 -10.06 36.83 40.82
C ASN A 110 -10.53 36.58 39.38
N ARG A 111 -11.04 37.61 38.69
CA ARG A 111 -11.43 37.50 37.28
C ARG A 111 -10.21 37.35 36.37
N ASP A 112 -9.14 38.10 36.62
CA ASP A 112 -7.91 38.03 35.83
C ASP A 112 -7.27 36.63 35.95
N GLU A 113 -7.30 36.03 37.14
CA GLU A 113 -6.84 34.64 37.35
C GLU A 113 -7.75 33.61 36.68
N ALA A 114 -9.08 33.77 36.76
CA ALA A 114 -10.02 32.91 36.03
C ALA A 114 -9.78 32.98 34.51
N ASN A 115 -9.63 34.19 33.96
CA ASN A 115 -9.33 34.41 32.55
C ASN A 115 -7.97 33.79 32.15
N ARG A 116 -6.96 33.84 33.03
CA ARG A 116 -5.65 33.20 32.80
C ARG A 116 -5.80 31.69 32.65
N VAL A 117 -6.53 31.04 33.55
CA VAL A 117 -6.80 29.59 33.50
C VAL A 117 -7.54 29.22 32.23
N GLU A 118 -8.63 29.93 31.90
CA GLU A 118 -9.38 29.69 30.66
C GLU A 118 -8.52 29.87 29.40
N SER A 119 -7.66 30.90 29.38
CA SER A 119 -6.73 31.17 28.27
C SER A 119 -5.67 30.07 28.14
N PHE A 120 -5.17 29.56 29.26
CA PHE A 120 -4.22 28.45 29.28
C PHE A 120 -4.85 27.16 28.73
N ASP A 121 -6.05 26.81 29.19
CA ASP A 121 -6.77 25.61 28.74
C ASP A 121 -7.16 25.69 27.26
N ALA A 122 -7.63 26.86 26.81
CA ALA A 122 -7.94 27.10 25.40
C ALA A 122 -6.67 27.00 24.51
N GLY A 123 -5.55 27.51 25.00
CA GLY A 123 -4.25 27.39 24.33
C GLY A 123 -3.79 25.94 24.21
N MET A 124 -3.88 25.17 25.30
CA MET A 124 -3.57 23.74 25.31
C MET A 124 -4.45 22.95 24.33
N LEU A 125 -5.76 23.24 24.32
CA LEU A 125 -6.71 22.64 23.39
C LEU A 125 -6.33 22.92 21.94
N ARG A 126 -5.97 24.17 21.63
CA ARG A 126 -5.59 24.59 20.28
C ARG A 126 -4.35 23.84 19.77
N ILE A 127 -3.32 23.69 20.61
CA ILE A 127 -2.09 22.98 20.24
C ILE A 127 -2.39 21.50 20.01
N LYS A 128 -3.11 20.85 20.94
CA LYS A 128 -3.48 19.43 20.83
C LYS A 128 -4.31 19.14 19.59
N ASN A 129 -5.32 19.95 19.32
CA ASN A 129 -6.20 19.79 18.17
C ASN A 129 -5.51 20.11 16.84
N GLY A 130 -4.67 21.15 16.81
CA GLY A 130 -3.84 21.49 15.65
C GLY A 130 -2.92 20.34 15.26
N PHE A 131 -2.28 19.71 16.25
CA PHE A 131 -1.44 18.54 16.03
C PHE A 131 -2.22 17.31 15.57
N ALA A 132 -3.42 17.07 16.11
CA ALA A 132 -4.31 16.02 15.62
C ALA A 132 -4.68 16.20 14.14
N GLY A 133 -4.83 17.44 13.68
CA GLY A 133 -5.05 17.76 12.28
C GLY A 133 -3.89 17.36 11.36
N GLN A 134 -2.64 17.47 11.82
CA GLN A 134 -1.47 17.03 11.04
C GLN A 134 -1.39 15.50 10.98
N LEU A 135 -1.64 14.82 12.11
CA LEU A 135 -1.73 13.36 12.15
C LEU A 135 -2.84 12.84 11.24
N GLU A 136 -4.00 13.51 11.22
CA GLU A 136 -5.08 13.19 10.31
C GLU A 136 -4.64 13.26 8.84
N LYS A 137 -3.94 14.32 8.43
CA LYS A 137 -3.45 14.43 7.05
C LYS A 137 -2.52 13.26 6.68
N ALA A 138 -1.62 12.90 7.58
CA ALA A 138 -0.65 11.83 7.35
C ALA A 138 -1.28 10.44 7.29
N LEU A 139 -2.34 10.19 8.06
CA LEU A 139 -3.03 8.90 8.12
C LEU A 139 -4.17 8.76 7.11
N ARG A 140 -4.73 9.86 6.60
CA ARG A 140 -5.98 9.85 5.80
C ARG A 140 -5.89 9.00 4.54
N ARG A 141 -4.76 9.03 3.83
CA ARG A 141 -4.58 8.34 2.54
C ARG A 141 -4.27 6.85 2.70
N THR A 142 -3.42 6.51 3.66
CA THR A 142 -2.77 5.20 3.79
C THR A 142 -3.30 4.36 4.95
N ALA A 143 -3.90 4.98 5.97
CA ALA A 143 -4.42 4.28 7.16
C ALA A 143 -5.75 4.85 7.72
N PRO A 144 -6.83 4.91 6.91
CA PRO A 144 -8.13 5.48 7.31
C PRO A 144 -8.88 4.70 8.41
N ALA A 145 -8.73 3.39 8.52
CA ALA A 145 -9.32 2.58 9.59
C ALA A 145 -8.60 2.84 10.93
N ARG A 146 -7.27 2.91 10.94
CA ARG A 146 -6.50 3.33 12.11
C ARG A 146 -6.85 4.74 12.55
N LEU A 147 -6.96 5.68 11.62
CA LEU A 147 -7.39 7.05 11.92
C LEU A 147 -8.75 7.08 12.63
N ARG A 148 -9.73 6.31 12.15
CA ARG A 148 -11.05 6.21 12.80
C ARG A 148 -10.97 5.68 14.23
N ARG A 149 -10.12 4.67 14.48
CA ARG A 149 -9.90 4.14 15.84
C ARG A 149 -9.23 5.17 16.75
N LEU A 150 -8.22 5.88 16.26
CA LEU A 150 -7.53 6.94 17.02
C LEU A 150 -8.46 8.09 17.36
N LYS A 151 -9.28 8.55 16.40
CA LYS A 151 -10.29 9.59 16.63
C LYS A 151 -11.32 9.18 17.69
N ALA A 152 -11.76 7.93 17.69
CA ALA A 152 -12.68 7.42 18.69
C ALA A 152 -12.03 7.31 20.08
N ALA A 153 -10.76 6.91 20.16
CA ALA A 153 -10.04 6.75 21.43
C ALA A 153 -9.55 8.08 22.03
N CYS A 154 -9.21 9.06 21.20
CA CYS A 154 -8.57 10.32 21.60
C CYS A 154 -9.48 11.54 21.43
N ALA A 155 -10.80 11.37 21.50
CA ALA A 155 -11.73 12.50 21.47
C ALA A 155 -11.62 13.33 22.76
N ILE A 156 -11.59 14.66 22.62
CA ILE A 156 -11.54 15.57 23.77
C ILE A 156 -12.96 15.76 24.31
N VAL A 157 -13.15 15.43 25.59
CA VAL A 157 -14.45 15.56 26.28
C VAL A 157 -14.88 17.04 26.29
N GLY A 158 -16.12 17.31 25.91
CA GLY A 158 -16.71 18.66 25.94
C GLY A 158 -16.57 19.47 24.65
N THR A 159 -15.75 19.04 23.68
CA THR A 159 -15.57 19.75 22.40
C THR A 159 -15.77 18.82 21.20
N ALA A 160 -16.92 18.94 20.54
CA ALA A 160 -17.24 18.10 19.39
C ALA A 160 -16.25 18.30 18.23
N GLY A 161 -15.69 17.20 17.72
CA GLY A 161 -14.76 17.23 16.60
C GLY A 161 -13.33 17.66 16.95
N ALA A 162 -13.01 17.90 18.22
CA ALA A 162 -11.64 18.13 18.68
C ALA A 162 -11.01 16.83 19.19
N TYR A 163 -9.73 16.63 18.84
CA TYR A 163 -8.99 15.41 19.18
C TYR A 163 -7.67 15.75 19.87
N ASP A 164 -7.25 14.90 20.80
CA ASP A 164 -5.96 15.05 21.47
C ASP A 164 -4.84 14.45 20.62
N GLY A 165 -4.16 15.29 19.85
CA GLY A 165 -3.05 14.86 19.00
C GLY A 165 -1.88 14.24 19.78
N ALA A 166 -1.66 14.67 21.04
CA ALA A 166 -0.58 14.10 21.86
C ALA A 166 -0.91 12.66 22.27
N ALA A 167 -2.18 12.41 22.63
CA ALA A 167 -2.66 11.05 22.90
C ALA A 167 -2.62 10.17 21.64
N MET A 168 -2.98 10.72 20.47
CA MET A 168 -2.90 9.99 19.20
C MET A 168 -1.47 9.58 18.86
N MET A 169 -0.49 10.48 19.00
CA MET A 169 0.92 10.17 18.75
C MET A 169 1.46 9.14 19.76
N THR A 170 1.05 9.24 21.03
CA THR A 170 1.44 8.24 22.04
C THR A 170 0.89 6.85 21.69
N ALA A 171 -0.36 6.77 21.22
CA ALA A 171 -0.96 5.53 20.74
C ALA A 171 -0.25 4.98 19.49
N LEU A 172 0.24 5.83 18.58
CA LEU A 172 1.06 5.40 17.43
C LEU A 172 2.43 4.88 17.86
N ARG A 173 3.11 5.54 18.81
CA ARG A 173 4.38 5.05 19.38
C ARG A 173 4.24 3.69 20.05
N ALA A 174 3.10 3.42 20.69
CA ALA A 174 2.81 2.13 21.30
C ALA A 174 2.73 0.98 20.28
N LEU A 175 2.61 1.27 18.98
CA LEU A 175 2.57 0.24 17.93
C LEU A 175 3.94 -0.40 17.65
N VAL A 176 5.04 0.24 18.02
CA VAL A 176 6.40 -0.27 17.78
C VAL A 176 6.64 -1.64 18.45
N GLY A 177 5.83 -2.02 19.44
CA GLY A 177 5.85 -3.36 20.07
C GLY A 177 4.55 -4.17 19.91
N ALA A 178 3.47 -3.59 19.37
CA ALA A 178 2.16 -4.24 19.33
C ALA A 178 1.94 -4.96 18.00
N ARG A 179 2.02 -6.30 18.01
CA ARG A 179 1.87 -7.11 16.79
C ARG A 179 0.42 -7.21 16.32
N GLY A 180 0.13 -6.55 15.19
CA GLY A 180 -1.19 -6.57 14.54
C GLY A 180 -1.52 -7.90 13.82
N PRO A 181 -2.79 -8.11 13.42
CA PRO A 181 -3.22 -9.29 12.64
C PRO A 181 -2.52 -9.41 11.28
N THR A 182 -2.22 -8.28 10.63
CA THR A 182 -1.52 -8.27 9.32
C THR A 182 -0.05 -8.57 9.52
N GLN A 183 0.55 -8.09 10.61
CA GLN A 183 1.93 -8.46 10.98
C GLN A 183 2.07 -9.97 11.28
N ARG A 184 1.04 -10.62 11.82
CA ARG A 184 1.00 -12.10 11.94
C ARG A 184 0.95 -12.78 10.56
N GLN A 185 0.16 -12.26 9.62
CA GLN A 185 0.14 -12.78 8.24
C GLN A 185 1.46 -12.54 7.51
N SER A 186 2.12 -11.40 7.74
CA SER A 186 3.46 -11.08 7.26
C SER A 186 4.50 -12.07 7.83
N SER A 187 4.46 -12.40 9.12
CA SER A 187 5.37 -13.41 9.69
C SER A 187 5.22 -14.78 9.03
N ALA A 188 3.98 -15.21 8.75
CA ALA A 188 3.73 -16.45 8.02
C ALA A 188 4.22 -16.38 6.56
N TRP A 189 4.14 -15.21 5.94
CA TRP A 189 4.71 -14.99 4.60
C TRP A 189 6.24 -15.06 4.62
N HIS A 190 6.91 -14.42 5.58
CA HIS A 190 8.37 -14.46 5.74
C HIS A 190 8.85 -15.88 6.03
N GLU A 191 8.14 -16.63 6.87
CA GLU A 191 8.44 -18.06 7.11
C GLU A 191 8.29 -18.90 5.83
N LYS A 192 7.28 -18.62 4.99
CA LYS A 192 7.12 -19.27 3.70
C LYS A 192 8.20 -18.86 2.68
N GLN A 193 8.68 -17.61 2.70
CA GLN A 193 9.82 -17.21 1.88
C GLN A 193 11.10 -17.88 2.36
N TRP A 194 11.29 -18.05 3.67
CA TRP A 194 12.39 -18.82 4.22
C TRP A 194 12.40 -20.26 3.71
N GLU A 195 11.26 -20.96 3.72
CA GLU A 195 11.16 -22.31 3.14
C GLU A 195 11.59 -22.31 1.67
N ARG A 196 11.15 -21.32 0.89
CA ARG A 196 11.57 -21.17 -0.51
C ARG A 196 13.06 -20.84 -0.65
N LEU A 197 13.61 -20.00 0.21
CA LEU A 197 15.01 -19.59 0.18
C LEU A 197 15.94 -20.77 0.54
N ARG A 198 15.52 -21.58 1.51
CA ARG A 198 16.17 -22.84 1.89
C ARG A 198 16.14 -23.84 0.75
N ASP A 199 14.99 -24.01 0.10
CA ASP A 199 14.81 -25.03 -0.94
C ASP A 199 15.39 -24.58 -2.29
N SER A 200 15.49 -23.27 -2.55
CA SER A 200 16.09 -22.71 -3.76
C SER A 200 17.62 -22.72 -3.68
N ARG A 201 18.25 -23.71 -4.30
CA ARG A 201 19.71 -23.83 -4.31
C ARG A 201 20.36 -22.79 -5.21
N LEU A 202 21.51 -22.27 -4.78
CA LEU A 202 22.35 -21.47 -5.65
C LEU A 202 22.90 -22.36 -6.77
N PRO A 203 22.96 -21.85 -8.01
CA PRO A 203 23.45 -22.64 -9.13
C PRO A 203 24.97 -22.80 -9.04
N ASP A 204 25.49 -23.91 -9.56
CA ASP A 204 26.94 -24.11 -9.62
C ASP A 204 27.62 -22.98 -10.41
N GLY A 205 28.78 -22.53 -9.91
CA GLY A 205 29.51 -21.36 -10.40
C GLY A 205 28.80 -20.02 -10.13
N CYS A 206 28.03 -19.91 -9.05
CA CYS A 206 27.50 -18.62 -8.59
C CYS A 206 28.63 -17.66 -8.23
N ILE A 207 28.40 -16.36 -8.39
CA ILE A 207 29.33 -15.33 -7.92
C ILE A 207 29.19 -15.10 -6.42
N ALA A 208 30.25 -14.59 -5.80
CA ALA A 208 30.24 -14.24 -4.38
C ALA A 208 29.08 -13.28 -4.02
N ASP A 209 28.75 -12.34 -4.91
CA ASP A 209 27.65 -11.39 -4.70
C ASP A 209 26.27 -12.07 -4.67
N GLU A 210 26.04 -13.12 -5.46
CA GLU A 210 24.79 -13.89 -5.45
C GLU A 210 24.64 -14.65 -4.13
N TYR A 211 25.73 -15.21 -3.61
CA TYR A 211 25.75 -15.83 -2.29
C TYR A 211 25.54 -14.80 -1.17
N ALA A 212 26.22 -13.65 -1.24
CA ALA A 212 26.06 -12.56 -0.28
C ALA A 212 24.63 -12.04 -0.25
N ALA A 213 24.03 -11.80 -1.42
CA ALA A 213 22.65 -11.33 -1.54
C ALA A 213 21.67 -12.30 -0.88
N LYS A 214 21.86 -13.61 -1.08
CA LYS A 214 21.03 -14.64 -0.47
C LYS A 214 21.17 -14.67 1.06
N CYS A 215 22.39 -14.52 1.57
CA CYS A 215 22.63 -14.43 3.01
C CYS A 215 21.99 -13.16 3.60
N HIS A 216 22.11 -12.03 2.92
CA HIS A 216 21.53 -10.74 3.34
C HIS A 216 19.99 -10.78 3.35
N GLU A 217 19.36 -11.38 2.34
CA GLU A 217 17.90 -11.57 2.29
C GLU A 217 17.40 -12.35 3.52
N LEU A 218 18.11 -13.41 3.92
CA LEU A 218 17.77 -14.13 5.14
C LEU A 218 17.96 -13.27 6.39
N LEU A 219 19.15 -12.68 6.56
CA LEU A 219 19.57 -12.03 7.80
C LEU A 219 18.79 -10.74 8.09
N GLU A 220 18.59 -9.90 7.07
CA GLU A 220 18.00 -8.56 7.24
C GLU A 220 16.50 -8.54 6.92
N VAL A 221 16.06 -9.24 5.88
CA VAL A 221 14.67 -9.12 5.39
C VAL A 221 13.74 -10.10 6.09
N HIS A 222 14.17 -11.34 6.30
CA HIS A 222 13.27 -12.42 6.75
C HIS A 222 13.40 -12.75 8.23
N ARG A 223 14.62 -12.94 8.73
CA ARG A 223 14.90 -13.35 10.11
C ARG A 223 14.23 -12.47 11.18
N PRO A 224 14.21 -11.12 11.09
CA PRO A 224 13.57 -10.29 12.10
C PRO A 224 12.06 -10.53 12.26
N ASN A 225 11.43 -11.09 11.22
CA ASN A 225 9.98 -11.26 11.13
C ASN A 225 9.50 -12.67 11.48
N PHE A 226 10.40 -13.62 11.80
CA PHE A 226 10.01 -14.98 12.18
C PHE A 226 9.33 -15.03 13.55
N THR A 227 8.34 -15.93 13.68
CA THR A 227 7.61 -16.12 14.93
C THR A 227 7.67 -17.56 15.42
N ARG A 228 7.58 -18.52 14.50
CA ARG A 228 7.64 -19.97 14.76
C ARG A 228 9.04 -20.53 14.59
N VAL A 229 9.75 -20.08 13.55
CA VAL A 229 11.10 -20.54 13.24
C VAL A 229 12.10 -19.71 14.04
N ARG A 230 12.94 -20.37 14.84
CA ARG A 230 14.05 -19.72 15.55
C ARG A 230 15.37 -20.24 15.00
N LEU A 231 16.06 -19.40 14.24
CA LEU A 231 17.42 -19.64 13.77
C LEU A 231 18.38 -18.90 14.70
N GLU A 232 18.82 -19.60 15.75
CA GLU A 232 19.73 -19.06 16.75
C GLU A 232 21.11 -19.70 16.62
N ALA A 233 22.14 -18.85 16.75
CA ALA A 233 23.55 -19.22 16.89
C ALA A 233 24.02 -20.30 15.88
N SER A 234 24.52 -21.44 16.36
CA SER A 234 24.88 -22.64 15.59
C SER A 234 23.94 -23.04 14.44
N THR A 235 22.62 -22.96 14.63
CA THR A 235 21.65 -23.36 13.59
C THR A 235 21.63 -22.36 12.42
N LEU A 236 21.85 -21.08 12.70
CA LEU A 236 21.96 -20.05 11.66
C LEU A 236 23.24 -20.25 10.85
N THR A 237 24.36 -20.53 11.52
CA THR A 237 25.64 -20.83 10.88
C THR A 237 25.52 -22.02 9.92
N ASP A 238 24.88 -23.10 10.38
CA ASP A 238 24.67 -24.29 9.56
C ASP A 238 23.81 -24.02 8.32
N VAL A 239 22.74 -23.25 8.49
CA VAL A 239 21.86 -22.81 7.40
C VAL A 239 22.63 -22.01 6.35
N LEU A 240 23.47 -21.06 6.78
CA LEU A 240 24.23 -20.21 5.87
C LEU A 240 25.28 -21.03 5.11
N ILE A 241 25.94 -21.99 5.77
CA ILE A 241 26.84 -22.94 5.09
C ILE A 241 26.07 -23.79 4.08
N ASP A 242 24.84 -24.22 4.40
CA ASP A 242 24.00 -25.02 3.50
C ASP A 242 23.48 -24.23 2.28
N PHE A 243 23.63 -22.90 2.25
CA PHE A 243 23.37 -22.09 1.07
C PHE A 243 24.45 -22.21 -0.01
N LEU A 244 25.63 -22.75 0.30
CA LEU A 244 26.69 -22.97 -0.70
C LEU A 244 26.17 -23.81 -1.89
N PRO A 245 26.66 -23.54 -3.12
CA PRO A 245 26.32 -24.34 -4.28
C PRO A 245 26.81 -25.80 -4.09
N GLU A 246 26.20 -26.74 -4.81
CA GLU A 246 26.45 -28.17 -4.60
C GLU A 246 27.93 -28.54 -4.87
N CYS A 247 28.57 -27.85 -5.82
CA CYS A 247 29.99 -28.00 -6.11
C CYS A 247 30.89 -27.71 -4.90
N ASN A 248 30.49 -26.84 -3.96
CA ASN A 248 31.31 -26.39 -2.83
C ASN A 248 30.89 -27.05 -1.50
N ARG A 249 29.97 -28.02 -1.55
CA ARG A 249 29.42 -28.67 -0.35
C ARG A 249 30.48 -29.42 0.47
N ILE A 250 31.54 -29.92 -0.17
CA ILE A 250 32.65 -30.58 0.53
C ILE A 250 33.42 -29.57 1.38
N GLU A 251 33.73 -28.41 0.81
CA GLU A 251 34.43 -27.32 1.48
C GLU A 251 33.57 -26.72 2.60
N GLY A 252 32.27 -26.55 2.37
CA GLY A 252 31.31 -26.15 3.42
C GLY A 252 31.30 -27.09 4.62
N ARG A 253 31.41 -28.41 4.39
CA ARG A 253 31.57 -29.38 5.50
C ARG A 253 32.90 -29.24 6.23
N GLY A 254 33.96 -28.82 5.53
CA GLY A 254 35.25 -28.45 6.12
C GLY A 254 35.11 -27.24 7.04
N VAL A 255 34.52 -26.14 6.52
CA VAL A 255 34.25 -24.92 7.30
C VAL A 255 33.45 -25.23 8.56
N ARG A 256 32.39 -26.04 8.45
CA ARG A 256 31.58 -26.45 9.61
C ARG A 256 32.43 -27.16 10.67
N LYS A 257 33.27 -28.11 10.27
CA LYS A 257 34.17 -28.84 11.20
C LYS A 257 35.18 -27.91 11.86
N ASP A 258 35.76 -26.99 11.10
CA ASP A 258 36.76 -26.05 11.61
C ASP A 258 36.17 -25.08 12.62
N LEU A 259 34.96 -24.55 12.35
CA LEU A 259 34.26 -23.66 13.29
C LEU A 259 33.89 -24.37 14.58
N ILE A 260 33.48 -25.64 14.52
CA ILE A 260 33.21 -26.47 15.70
C ILE A 260 34.50 -26.72 16.47
N ALA A 261 35.59 -27.07 15.79
CA ALA A 261 36.89 -27.31 16.42
C ALA A 261 37.45 -26.06 17.12
N LEU A 262 37.17 -24.88 16.58
CA LEU A 262 37.55 -23.58 17.14
C LEU A 262 36.58 -23.07 18.22
N GLY A 263 35.47 -23.76 18.48
CA GLY A 263 34.43 -23.29 19.41
C GLY A 263 33.72 -22.00 18.96
N ARG A 264 33.79 -21.65 17.67
CA ARG A 264 33.20 -20.44 17.07
C ARG A 264 32.01 -20.76 16.16
N HIS A 265 31.31 -21.86 16.41
CA HIS A 265 30.18 -22.29 15.59
C HIS A 265 28.97 -21.35 15.67
N ASP A 266 28.89 -20.54 16.73
CA ASP A 266 27.86 -19.51 16.89
C ASP A 266 28.16 -18.21 16.13
N ASP A 267 29.38 -18.06 15.58
CA ASP A 267 29.83 -16.89 14.83
C ASP A 267 29.49 -17.05 13.34
N TYR A 268 28.28 -16.64 12.99
CA TYR A 268 27.79 -16.72 11.60
C TYR A 268 28.54 -15.79 10.65
N GLU A 269 29.13 -14.69 11.13
CA GLU A 269 29.85 -13.72 10.30
C GLU A 269 31.17 -14.33 9.79
N GLU A 270 31.88 -15.04 10.66
CA GLU A 270 33.05 -15.83 10.31
C GLU A 270 32.70 -16.90 9.26
N ALA A 271 31.56 -17.57 9.41
CA ALA A 271 31.11 -18.59 8.47
C ALA A 271 30.78 -18.00 7.09
N VAL A 272 30.04 -16.89 7.04
CA VAL A 272 29.71 -16.20 5.79
C VAL A 272 30.97 -15.76 5.06
N ARG A 273 31.95 -15.20 5.77
CA ARG A 273 33.22 -14.77 5.17
C ARG A 273 34.01 -15.93 4.56
N ARG A 274 34.15 -17.06 5.27
CA ARG A 274 34.83 -18.25 4.72
C ARG A 274 34.09 -18.85 3.53
N CYS A 275 32.76 -18.87 3.57
CA CYS A 275 31.94 -19.30 2.44
C CYS A 275 32.10 -18.37 1.23
N LEU A 276 32.23 -17.05 1.44
CA LEU A 276 32.49 -16.08 0.38
C LEU A 276 33.85 -16.31 -0.28
N GLU A 277 34.91 -16.55 0.50
CA GLU A 277 36.26 -16.89 0.01
C GLU A 277 36.20 -18.14 -0.89
N ILE A 278 35.51 -19.19 -0.43
CA ILE A 278 35.28 -20.44 -1.18
C ILE A 278 34.55 -20.18 -2.51
N VAL A 279 33.47 -19.39 -2.49
CA VAL A 279 32.70 -19.08 -3.70
C VAL A 279 33.54 -18.23 -4.66
N SER A 280 34.33 -17.26 -4.18
CA SER A 280 35.22 -16.48 -5.04
C SER A 280 36.29 -17.33 -5.73
N ASP A 281 36.90 -18.29 -5.02
CA ASP A 281 37.96 -19.14 -5.58
C ASP A 281 37.45 -20.12 -6.64
N THR A 282 36.18 -20.51 -6.53
CA THR A 282 35.50 -21.44 -7.44
C THR A 282 34.72 -20.75 -8.55
N THR A 283 34.67 -19.40 -8.54
CA THR A 283 33.96 -18.63 -9.57
C THR A 283 34.62 -18.83 -10.93
N ASP A 284 33.80 -19.21 -11.92
CA ASP A 284 34.21 -19.31 -13.33
C ASP A 284 33.64 -18.09 -14.07
N GLU A 285 34.46 -17.05 -14.20
CA GLU A 285 34.08 -15.75 -14.79
C GLU A 285 33.42 -15.91 -16.17
N ALA A 286 33.88 -16.86 -16.98
CA ALA A 286 33.34 -17.12 -18.32
C ALA A 286 31.92 -17.71 -18.26
N ARG A 287 31.63 -18.58 -17.29
CA ARG A 287 30.28 -19.10 -17.03
C ARG A 287 29.33 -17.99 -16.57
N VAL A 288 29.83 -17.10 -15.71
CA VAL A 288 29.06 -15.98 -15.16
C VAL A 288 28.72 -14.99 -16.27
N GLU A 289 29.69 -14.60 -17.10
CA GLU A 289 29.47 -13.70 -18.22
C GLU A 289 28.45 -14.27 -19.21
N ALA A 290 28.52 -15.57 -19.51
CA ALA A 290 27.55 -16.26 -20.35
C ALA A 290 26.13 -16.29 -19.74
N ARG A 291 26.01 -16.45 -18.40
CA ARG A 291 24.71 -16.33 -17.70
C ARG A 291 24.16 -14.92 -17.74
N MET A 292 25.00 -13.92 -17.51
CA MET A 292 24.61 -12.51 -17.54
C MET A 292 24.15 -12.12 -18.95
N ALA A 293 24.89 -12.51 -19.99
CA ALA A 293 24.48 -12.33 -21.38
C ALA A 293 23.14 -13.02 -21.71
N ALA A 294 22.92 -14.24 -21.19
CA ALA A 294 21.65 -14.94 -21.35
C ALA A 294 20.47 -14.24 -20.63
N SER A 295 20.73 -13.55 -19.51
CA SER A 295 19.69 -12.85 -18.73
C SER A 295 19.11 -11.61 -19.43
N VAL A 296 19.90 -10.98 -20.30
CA VAL A 296 19.51 -9.80 -21.11
C VAL A 296 18.55 -10.18 -22.24
N LEU A 297 18.49 -11.45 -22.63
CA LEU A 297 17.57 -11.93 -23.66
C LEU A 297 16.10 -11.78 -23.20
N PRO A 298 15.17 -11.48 -24.12
CA PRO A 298 13.75 -11.42 -23.81
C PRO A 298 13.25 -12.77 -23.27
N ALA A 299 12.30 -12.72 -22.33
CA ALA A 299 11.71 -13.92 -21.74
C ALA A 299 11.13 -14.81 -22.84
N GLY A 300 11.59 -16.06 -22.89
CA GLY A 300 11.20 -17.02 -23.93
C GLY A 300 12.17 -18.20 -24.05
N PRO A 301 11.92 -19.11 -25.01
CA PRO A 301 12.69 -20.35 -25.18
C PRO A 301 14.18 -20.10 -25.39
N ALA A 302 14.54 -19.00 -26.05
CA ALA A 302 15.92 -18.61 -26.31
C ALA A 302 16.70 -18.28 -25.02
N ARG A 303 16.09 -17.56 -24.08
CA ARG A 303 16.68 -17.28 -22.77
C ARG A 303 16.87 -18.56 -21.95
N VAL A 304 15.90 -19.47 -22.00
CA VAL A 304 15.97 -20.75 -21.30
C VAL A 304 17.11 -21.62 -21.86
N ALA A 305 17.22 -21.72 -23.19
CA ALA A 305 18.29 -22.46 -23.85
C ALA A 305 19.68 -21.85 -23.58
N ALA A 306 19.81 -20.53 -23.61
CA ALA A 306 21.07 -19.85 -23.30
C ALA A 306 21.49 -20.02 -21.83
N MET A 307 20.55 -19.94 -20.89
CA MET A 307 20.83 -20.23 -19.47
C MET A 307 21.20 -21.71 -19.23
N ALA A 308 20.60 -22.64 -19.98
CA ALA A 308 20.96 -24.06 -19.93
C ALA A 308 22.37 -24.32 -20.50
N ALA A 309 22.74 -23.65 -21.60
CA ALA A 309 24.08 -23.74 -22.19
C ALA A 309 25.16 -23.14 -21.28
N ALA A 310 24.88 -22.01 -20.63
CA ALA A 310 25.80 -21.41 -19.66
C ALA A 310 26.08 -22.33 -18.46
N ARG A 311 25.11 -23.18 -18.06
CA ARG A 311 25.27 -24.17 -16.98
C ARG A 311 26.24 -25.30 -17.33
N THR A 312 26.42 -25.64 -18.60
CA THR A 312 27.25 -26.78 -19.03
C THR A 312 28.67 -26.40 -19.45
N MET A 313 28.99 -25.11 -19.53
CA MET A 313 30.36 -24.65 -19.82
C MET A 313 31.36 -25.22 -18.82
N THR A 314 32.66 -25.30 -19.10
CA THR A 314 33.69 -25.63 -18.09
C THR A 314 34.90 -24.73 -18.32
N LYS A 315 35.65 -24.44 -17.24
CA LYS A 315 36.86 -23.59 -17.22
C LYS A 315 37.92 -23.93 -18.30
N SER A 316 37.86 -25.11 -18.91
CA SER A 316 38.84 -25.63 -19.87
C SER A 316 38.59 -25.31 -21.35
N SER A 317 37.48 -24.66 -21.75
CA SER A 317 37.25 -24.43 -23.20
C SER A 317 36.36 -23.20 -23.53
N PRO A 318 36.87 -21.97 -23.34
CA PRO A 318 36.10 -20.73 -23.53
C PRO A 318 35.74 -20.41 -25.00
N THR A 319 36.56 -20.83 -25.98
CA THR A 319 36.39 -20.45 -27.40
C THR A 319 35.28 -21.20 -28.13
N ALA A 320 35.06 -22.48 -27.81
CA ALA A 320 33.98 -23.27 -28.40
C ALA A 320 32.59 -22.86 -27.88
N ALA A 321 32.52 -22.37 -26.65
CA ALA A 321 31.27 -21.98 -25.99
C ALA A 321 30.78 -20.58 -26.41
N ALA A 322 31.70 -19.60 -26.57
CA ALA A 322 31.36 -18.30 -27.15
C ALA A 322 30.80 -18.45 -28.58
N ALA A 323 31.36 -19.38 -29.37
CA ALA A 323 30.84 -19.73 -30.69
C ALA A 323 29.45 -20.37 -30.64
N ALA A 324 29.16 -21.23 -29.65
CA ALA A 324 27.85 -21.84 -29.48
C ALA A 324 26.77 -20.83 -29.03
N VAL A 325 27.13 -19.88 -28.16
CA VAL A 325 26.23 -18.79 -27.73
C VAL A 325 25.98 -17.81 -28.88
N ALA A 326 27.02 -17.45 -29.64
CA ALA A 326 26.89 -16.64 -30.85
C ALA A 326 26.03 -17.34 -31.93
N ALA A 327 26.20 -18.66 -32.10
CA ALA A 327 25.38 -19.46 -33.02
C ALA A 327 23.92 -19.56 -32.58
N ALA A 328 23.66 -19.71 -31.27
CA ALA A 328 22.30 -19.72 -30.72
C ALA A 328 21.62 -18.35 -30.83
N ALA A 329 22.35 -17.26 -30.56
CA ALA A 329 21.88 -15.89 -30.74
C ALA A 329 21.60 -15.58 -32.23
N ALA A 330 22.48 -16.03 -33.14
CA ALA A 330 22.28 -15.88 -34.58
C ALA A 330 21.07 -16.67 -35.10
N SER A 331 20.88 -17.90 -34.61
CA SER A 331 19.72 -18.73 -34.94
C SER A 331 18.40 -18.11 -34.46
N ALA A 332 18.36 -17.58 -33.23
CA ALA A 332 17.20 -16.87 -32.69
C ALA A 332 16.91 -15.58 -33.48
N THR A 333 17.94 -14.84 -33.89
CA THR A 333 17.80 -13.64 -34.72
C THR A 333 17.23 -13.97 -36.10
N ASN A 334 17.65 -15.09 -36.70
CA ASN A 334 17.11 -15.57 -37.97
C ASN A 334 15.65 -16.02 -37.85
N ALA A 335 15.27 -16.70 -36.75
CA ALA A 335 13.88 -17.07 -36.48
C ALA A 335 12.99 -15.84 -36.28
N ALA A 336 13.48 -14.82 -35.58
CA ALA A 336 12.78 -13.54 -35.41
C ALA A 336 12.62 -12.79 -36.75
N ARG A 337 13.66 -12.78 -37.61
CA ARG A 337 13.59 -12.22 -38.96
C ARG A 337 12.60 -12.98 -39.85
N GLN A 338 12.52 -14.30 -39.75
CA GLN A 338 11.53 -15.10 -40.47
C GLN A 338 10.10 -14.81 -40.00
N LYS A 339 9.87 -14.69 -38.68
CA LYS A 339 8.57 -14.25 -38.13
C LYS A 339 8.21 -12.82 -38.55
N ALA A 340 9.16 -11.90 -38.55
CA ALA A 340 8.94 -10.53 -39.01
C ALA A 340 8.65 -10.46 -40.53
N ALA A 341 9.32 -11.29 -41.34
CA ALA A 341 9.05 -11.40 -42.78
C ALA A 341 7.67 -12.03 -43.06
N ALA A 342 7.25 -13.02 -42.26
CA ALA A 342 5.90 -13.59 -42.33
C ALA A 342 4.83 -12.57 -41.92
N ALA A 343 5.07 -11.80 -40.85
CA ALA A 343 4.18 -10.72 -40.41
C ALA A 343 4.11 -9.58 -41.45
N ALA A 344 5.21 -9.23 -42.10
CA ALA A 344 5.23 -8.23 -43.18
C ALA A 344 4.46 -8.70 -44.43
N LYS A 345 4.55 -9.98 -44.78
CA LYS A 345 3.70 -10.59 -45.84
C LYS A 345 2.22 -10.56 -45.46
N LYS A 346 1.89 -10.84 -44.18
CA LYS A 346 0.51 -10.77 -43.66
C LYS A 346 -0.04 -9.33 -43.63
N ALA A 347 0.81 -8.34 -43.35
CA ALA A 347 0.46 -6.91 -43.38
C ALA A 347 0.29 -6.38 -44.82
N ALA A 348 1.05 -6.88 -45.78
CA ALA A 348 0.89 -6.51 -47.20
C ALA A 348 -0.43 -7.03 -47.81
N ALA A 349 -1.02 -8.10 -47.24
CA ALA A 349 -2.33 -8.64 -47.63
C ALA A 349 -3.53 -7.98 -46.89
N ALA A 350 -3.28 -7.00 -46.01
CA ALA A 350 -4.29 -6.40 -45.14
C ALA A 350 -5.42 -5.59 -45.80
N PRO A 351 -5.26 -4.91 -46.96
CA PRO A 351 -6.38 -4.12 -47.50
C PRO A 351 -7.53 -4.99 -48.04
N GLU A 352 -7.28 -6.24 -48.42
CA GLU A 352 -8.30 -7.15 -48.96
C GLU A 352 -9.05 -7.93 -47.86
N TYR A 353 -8.40 -8.21 -46.73
CA TYR A 353 -8.99 -8.96 -45.61
C TYR A 353 -9.81 -8.11 -44.63
N ALA A 354 -9.54 -6.81 -44.52
CA ALA A 354 -10.25 -5.91 -43.59
C ALA A 354 -11.74 -5.71 -43.97
N ALA A 355 -12.06 -5.72 -45.28
CA ALA A 355 -13.45 -5.64 -45.75
C ALA A 355 -14.24 -6.94 -45.50
N ALA A 356 -13.58 -8.10 -45.56
CA ALA A 356 -14.21 -9.41 -45.34
C ALA A 356 -14.39 -9.76 -43.84
N ALA A 357 -13.47 -9.32 -42.97
CA ALA A 357 -13.54 -9.55 -41.52
C ALA A 357 -14.64 -8.70 -40.82
N ALA A 358 -14.84 -7.46 -41.27
CA ALA A 358 -15.95 -6.62 -40.78
C ALA A 358 -17.33 -7.21 -41.15
N ALA A 359 -17.44 -7.91 -42.28
CA ALA A 359 -18.66 -8.58 -42.72
C ALA A 359 -18.92 -9.95 -42.06
N THR A 360 -17.92 -10.56 -41.41
CA THR A 360 -18.05 -11.88 -40.77
C THR A 360 -18.16 -11.82 -39.24
N ALA A 361 -17.64 -10.79 -38.58
CA ALA A 361 -17.81 -10.59 -37.14
C ALA A 361 -19.25 -10.22 -36.73
N SER A 362 -20.05 -9.58 -37.60
CA SER A 362 -21.46 -9.27 -37.29
C SER A 362 -22.41 -10.47 -37.38
N LYS A 363 -21.98 -11.55 -38.06
CA LYS A 363 -22.82 -12.72 -38.40
C LYS A 363 -22.91 -13.77 -37.29
N LYS A 364 -22.05 -13.76 -36.27
CA LYS A 364 -22.07 -14.77 -35.19
C LYS A 364 -23.03 -14.46 -34.03
N THR A 365 -23.50 -13.22 -33.89
CA THR A 365 -24.37 -12.79 -32.76
C THR A 365 -25.72 -12.22 -33.17
N ARG A 366 -25.96 -11.94 -34.45
CA ARG A 366 -27.20 -11.33 -34.94
C ARG A 366 -27.76 -12.21 -36.06
N LEU A 367 -29.09 -12.36 -36.12
CA LEU A 367 -29.74 -12.95 -37.29
C LEU A 367 -29.44 -12.09 -38.54
N PRO A 368 -29.51 -12.69 -39.75
CA PRO A 368 -29.41 -11.94 -40.99
C PRO A 368 -30.30 -10.70 -41.00
N ASP A 369 -29.82 -9.60 -41.59
CA ASP A 369 -30.55 -8.34 -41.61
C ASP A 369 -31.95 -8.54 -42.22
N GLY A 370 -32.98 -8.02 -41.54
CA GLY A 370 -34.39 -8.21 -41.88
C GLY A 370 -35.06 -9.43 -41.22
N GLN A 371 -34.30 -10.36 -40.64
CA GLN A 371 -34.84 -11.48 -39.86
C GLN A 371 -34.98 -11.12 -38.38
N TYR A 372 -36.01 -11.70 -37.77
CA TYR A 372 -36.28 -11.58 -36.33
C TYR A 372 -36.28 -12.96 -35.69
N CYS A 373 -36.19 -13.01 -34.37
CA CYS A 373 -36.30 -14.23 -33.60
C CYS A 373 -37.68 -14.89 -33.78
N LYS A 374 -37.87 -16.10 -33.25
CA LYS A 374 -39.14 -16.86 -33.31
C LYS A 374 -40.39 -16.09 -32.82
N PHE A 375 -40.21 -15.07 -31.98
CA PHE A 375 -41.29 -14.20 -31.47
C PHE A 375 -41.47 -12.91 -32.30
N ASN A 376 -40.76 -12.81 -33.42
CA ASN A 376 -40.67 -11.64 -34.28
C ASN A 376 -40.40 -10.33 -33.53
N SER A 377 -39.62 -10.35 -32.43
CA SER A 377 -39.46 -9.20 -31.53
C SER A 377 -38.03 -8.68 -31.37
N CYS A 378 -36.99 -9.48 -31.63
CA CYS A 378 -35.58 -9.04 -31.62
C CYS A 378 -34.80 -9.61 -32.81
N SER A 379 -33.60 -9.09 -33.08
CA SER A 379 -32.70 -9.57 -34.14
C SER A 379 -31.63 -10.55 -33.64
N PHE A 380 -31.85 -11.19 -32.49
CA PHE A 380 -30.91 -12.12 -31.85
C PHE A 380 -31.45 -13.56 -31.85
N PRO A 381 -30.61 -14.56 -32.11
CA PRO A 381 -31.03 -15.96 -32.03
C PRO A 381 -31.28 -16.33 -30.56
N HIS A 382 -32.37 -17.07 -30.31
CA HIS A 382 -32.74 -17.59 -28.98
C HIS A 382 -32.76 -19.12 -29.04
N LYS A 383 -32.39 -19.80 -27.95
CA LYS A 383 -32.48 -21.26 -27.87
C LYS A 383 -33.95 -21.72 -27.76
N GLU A 384 -34.20 -22.99 -28.03
CA GLU A 384 -35.50 -23.61 -27.75
C GLU A 384 -35.81 -23.52 -26.24
N GLY A 385 -37.04 -23.18 -25.88
CA GLY A 385 -37.45 -22.92 -24.48
C GLY A 385 -37.09 -21.54 -23.90
N GLU A 386 -36.16 -20.78 -24.48
CA GLU A 386 -35.83 -19.44 -23.98
C GLU A 386 -36.87 -18.38 -24.43
N PRO A 387 -37.36 -17.52 -23.50
CA PRO A 387 -38.23 -16.40 -23.86
C PRO A 387 -37.43 -15.22 -24.42
N CYS A 388 -38.03 -14.45 -25.32
CA CYS A 388 -37.44 -13.20 -25.78
C CYS A 388 -37.81 -12.04 -24.85
N TRP A 389 -36.84 -11.41 -24.22
CA TRP A 389 -37.08 -10.27 -23.32
C TRP A 389 -37.65 -9.05 -24.05
N SER A 390 -37.43 -8.95 -25.36
CA SER A 390 -37.98 -7.89 -26.22
C SER A 390 -39.40 -8.19 -26.71
N ASP A 391 -39.99 -9.35 -26.41
CA ASP A 391 -41.36 -9.69 -26.81
C ASP A 391 -42.39 -8.85 -26.05
N PRO A 392 -43.25 -8.07 -26.75
CA PRO A 392 -44.29 -7.26 -26.12
C PRO A 392 -45.27 -8.05 -25.22
N ASP A 393 -45.49 -9.33 -25.49
CA ASP A 393 -46.47 -10.15 -24.74
C ASP A 393 -45.86 -10.91 -23.57
N TRP A 394 -44.53 -10.93 -23.46
CA TRP A 394 -43.86 -11.68 -22.41
C TRP A 394 -43.79 -10.87 -21.11
N ALA A 395 -44.57 -11.24 -20.09
CA ALA A 395 -44.59 -10.55 -18.79
C ALA A 395 -43.48 -10.97 -17.81
N GLY A 396 -42.80 -12.09 -18.09
CA GLY A 396 -42.03 -12.85 -17.11
C GLY A 396 -40.87 -12.09 -16.47
N PRO A 397 -40.39 -12.53 -15.28
CA PRO A 397 -39.37 -11.81 -14.56
C PRO A 397 -38.05 -11.83 -15.32
N LEU A 398 -37.43 -10.65 -15.45
CA LEU A 398 -36.06 -10.58 -15.92
C LEU A 398 -35.11 -11.23 -14.90
N PRO A 399 -33.98 -11.81 -15.33
CA PRO A 399 -32.94 -12.25 -14.42
C PRO A 399 -32.52 -11.11 -13.48
N TYR A 400 -32.21 -11.42 -12.23
CA TYR A 400 -31.91 -10.42 -11.19
C TYR A 400 -30.86 -9.39 -11.64
N TRP A 401 -29.74 -9.83 -12.23
CA TRP A 401 -28.68 -8.93 -12.70
C TRP A 401 -29.13 -7.97 -13.82
N VAL A 402 -30.09 -8.36 -14.66
CA VAL A 402 -30.68 -7.50 -15.69
C VAL A 402 -31.65 -6.51 -15.06
N HIS A 403 -32.47 -6.98 -14.11
CA HIS A 403 -33.46 -6.17 -13.41
C HIS A 403 -32.82 -5.09 -12.53
N THR A 404 -31.72 -5.42 -11.83
CA THR A 404 -30.99 -4.51 -10.92
C THR A 404 -30.18 -3.44 -11.68
N SER A 405 -29.94 -3.62 -12.98
CA SER A 405 -29.19 -2.66 -13.82
C SER A 405 -30.15 -1.73 -14.60
N PRO A 406 -30.30 -0.43 -14.22
CA PRO A 406 -31.25 0.50 -14.86
C PRO A 406 -31.04 0.62 -16.38
N ARG A 407 -29.77 0.71 -16.82
CA ARG A 407 -29.38 0.82 -18.24
C ARG A 407 -29.78 -0.38 -19.09
N HIS A 408 -29.83 -1.58 -18.51
CA HIS A 408 -30.24 -2.79 -19.24
C HIS A 408 -31.75 -2.86 -19.36
N ARG A 409 -32.45 -2.53 -18.28
CA ARG A 409 -33.91 -2.49 -18.23
C ARG A 409 -34.49 -1.48 -19.23
N GLU A 410 -33.98 -0.24 -19.24
CA GLU A 410 -34.42 0.80 -20.20
C GLU A 410 -34.23 0.36 -21.66
N ARG A 411 -33.12 -0.33 -21.95
CA ARG A 411 -32.83 -0.83 -23.30
C ARG A 411 -33.82 -1.91 -23.73
N ILE A 412 -34.21 -2.80 -22.81
CA ILE A 412 -35.19 -3.86 -23.06
C ILE A 412 -36.58 -3.24 -23.24
N GLU A 413 -36.98 -2.32 -22.37
CA GLU A 413 -38.27 -1.62 -22.46
C GLU A 413 -38.40 -0.85 -23.78
N LYS A 414 -37.36 -0.14 -24.21
CA LYS A 414 -37.33 0.54 -25.52
C LYS A 414 -37.52 -0.43 -26.69
N ARG A 415 -36.81 -1.57 -26.67
CA ARG A 415 -36.95 -2.60 -27.72
C ARG A 415 -38.34 -3.24 -27.74
N ARG A 416 -38.95 -3.46 -26.57
CA ARG A 416 -40.33 -3.97 -26.46
C ARG A 416 -41.34 -3.00 -27.06
N LEU A 417 -41.17 -1.70 -26.86
CA LEU A 417 -42.01 -0.67 -27.47
C LEU A 417 -41.85 -0.63 -28.99
N GLU A 418 -40.61 -0.70 -29.49
CA GLU A 418 -40.32 -0.76 -30.93
C GLU A 418 -40.89 -2.03 -31.59
N ALA A 419 -40.74 -3.19 -30.93
CA ALA A 419 -41.33 -4.45 -31.36
C ALA A 419 -42.86 -4.40 -31.34
N GLY A 420 -43.47 -3.81 -30.30
CA GLY A 420 -44.91 -3.62 -30.19
C GLY A 420 -45.49 -2.79 -31.33
N LYS A 421 -44.83 -1.68 -31.67
CA LYS A 421 -45.19 -0.84 -32.83
C LYS A 421 -45.10 -1.61 -34.15
N ARG A 422 -44.02 -2.35 -34.37
CA ARG A 422 -43.85 -3.14 -35.61
C ARG A 422 -44.84 -4.30 -35.73
N LEU A 423 -45.23 -4.91 -34.61
CA LEU A 423 -46.16 -6.04 -34.56
C LEU A 423 -47.64 -5.61 -34.46
N GLY A 424 -47.94 -4.30 -34.50
CA GLY A 424 -49.32 -3.80 -34.41
C GLY A 424 -49.98 -4.00 -33.04
N LYS A 425 -49.18 -4.17 -31.97
CA LYS A 425 -49.69 -4.43 -30.62
C LYS A 425 -49.91 -3.12 -29.87
N ASN A 426 -51.17 -2.83 -29.55
CA ASN A 426 -51.57 -1.59 -28.88
C ASN A 426 -51.21 -1.55 -27.37
N LYS A 427 -50.82 -2.68 -26.78
CA LYS A 427 -50.41 -2.78 -25.37
C LYS A 427 -49.17 -3.66 -25.24
N VAL A 428 -48.11 -3.12 -24.64
CA VAL A 428 -46.91 -3.86 -24.24
C VAL A 428 -47.09 -4.27 -22.77
N GLN A 429 -46.97 -5.57 -22.47
CA GLN A 429 -47.08 -6.05 -21.09
C GLN A 429 -45.93 -5.51 -20.24
N LYS A 430 -46.25 -5.05 -19.01
CA LYS A 430 -45.25 -4.60 -18.03
C LYS A 430 -44.45 -5.80 -17.51
N LEU A 431 -43.15 -5.62 -17.37
CA LEU A 431 -42.25 -6.65 -16.82
C LEU A 431 -42.55 -6.86 -15.33
N ALA A 432 -42.74 -8.12 -14.93
CA ALA A 432 -42.87 -8.50 -13.53
C ALA A 432 -41.54 -8.24 -12.78
N LEU A 433 -41.64 -7.84 -11.50
CA LEU A 433 -40.46 -7.73 -10.64
C LEU A 433 -39.86 -9.12 -10.41
N ALA A 434 -38.54 -9.21 -10.49
CA ALA A 434 -37.83 -10.44 -10.14
C ALA A 434 -38.00 -10.73 -8.64
N PRO A 435 -38.30 -11.97 -8.23
CA PRO A 435 -38.26 -12.34 -6.81
C PRO A 435 -36.82 -12.16 -6.28
N PRO A 436 -36.65 -11.68 -5.03
CA PRO A 436 -35.32 -11.55 -4.44
C PRO A 436 -34.63 -12.93 -4.39
N PRO A 437 -33.29 -13.00 -4.58
CA PRO A 437 -32.58 -14.27 -4.55
C PRO A 437 -32.72 -14.92 -3.16
N VAL A 438 -33.07 -16.21 -3.14
CA VAL A 438 -33.07 -17.01 -1.92
C VAL A 438 -31.62 -17.07 -1.40
N PRO A 439 -31.35 -16.71 -0.13
CA PRO A 439 -30.00 -16.74 0.42
C PRO A 439 -29.46 -18.17 0.40
N GLY A 440 -28.46 -18.43 -0.45
CA GLY A 440 -27.82 -19.75 -0.56
C GLY A 440 -27.21 -20.07 -1.92
N ASN A 441 -27.66 -19.45 -3.01
CA ASN A 441 -27.10 -19.65 -4.36
C ASN A 441 -26.64 -18.32 -4.98
N VAL A 442 -25.54 -17.77 -4.48
CA VAL A 442 -24.81 -16.71 -5.18
C VAL A 442 -23.67 -17.38 -5.94
N VAL A 443 -23.94 -17.78 -7.19
CA VAL A 443 -22.86 -17.94 -8.17
C VAL A 443 -22.40 -16.54 -8.54
N VAL A 444 -21.35 -16.09 -7.85
CA VAL A 444 -20.58 -14.92 -8.28
C VAL A 444 -19.94 -15.28 -9.63
N PRO A 445 -20.14 -14.50 -10.71
CA PRO A 445 -19.37 -14.71 -11.92
C PRO A 445 -17.89 -14.49 -11.60
N ALA A 446 -17.05 -15.44 -12.00
CA ALA A 446 -15.61 -15.39 -11.83
C ALA A 446 -15.04 -14.03 -12.32
N PRO A 447 -14.04 -13.46 -11.62
CA PRO A 447 -13.40 -12.22 -12.05
C PRO A 447 -12.84 -12.41 -13.46
N ALA A 448 -13.08 -11.40 -14.31
CA ALA A 448 -12.60 -11.37 -15.69
C ALA A 448 -11.10 -11.71 -15.73
N ALA A 449 -10.78 -12.84 -16.37
CA ALA A 449 -9.42 -13.11 -16.81
C ALA A 449 -8.97 -11.95 -17.71
N ALA A 450 -7.77 -11.44 -17.45
CA ALA A 450 -7.08 -10.51 -18.32
C ALA A 450 -7.09 -11.03 -19.78
N PRO A 451 -7.18 -10.15 -20.79
CA PRO A 451 -7.15 -10.59 -22.18
C PRO A 451 -5.83 -11.35 -22.43
N PRO A 452 -5.88 -12.61 -22.88
CA PRO A 452 -4.68 -13.30 -23.33
C PRO A 452 -4.13 -12.57 -24.54
N GLY A 453 -2.83 -12.29 -24.47
CA GLY A 453 -2.08 -11.58 -25.47
C GLY A 453 -2.22 -12.20 -26.86
N ALA A 454 -2.12 -11.28 -27.81
CA ALA A 454 -1.93 -11.49 -29.24
C ALA A 454 -0.91 -12.60 -29.56
N ASP A 455 -1.31 -13.37 -30.58
CA ASP A 455 -0.51 -14.03 -31.61
C ASP A 455 0.39 -15.22 -31.24
N ALA A 456 0.47 -16.31 -32.00
CA ALA A 456 -0.30 -16.90 -33.11
C ALA A 456 0.40 -18.23 -33.47
N ASP A 457 -0.29 -19.02 -34.31
CA ASP A 457 0.19 -20.13 -35.16
C ASP A 457 0.21 -21.52 -34.47
N ASP A 458 -0.74 -22.44 -34.75
CA ASP A 458 -0.90 -23.30 -35.96
C ASP A 458 0.41 -24.07 -36.24
N ASP A 459 0.49 -25.40 -36.40
CA ASP A 459 -0.39 -26.57 -36.61
C ASP A 459 0.61 -27.81 -36.54
N PRO A 460 0.39 -29.08 -36.95
CA PRO A 460 -0.81 -29.85 -37.33
C PRO A 460 -0.85 -31.33 -36.79
N LEU A 461 -1.94 -32.05 -37.11
CA LEU A 461 -2.10 -33.52 -37.26
C LEU A 461 -1.89 -34.41 -36.00
N ALA A 462 -2.95 -35.02 -35.46
CA ALA A 462 -3.64 -36.26 -35.90
C ALA A 462 -3.10 -37.53 -35.22
N ASP A 463 -4.05 -38.29 -34.66
CA ASP A 463 -4.11 -39.73 -34.38
C ASP A 463 -4.42 -40.06 -32.91
N GLY A 464 -5.62 -40.61 -32.69
CA GLY A 464 -6.13 -41.11 -31.41
C GLY A 464 -7.64 -40.99 -31.27
#